data_AF-A0A1U9MB67-F1
#
_entry.id   AF-A0A1U9MB67-F1
#
_cell.length_a   1.000
_cell.length_b   1.000
_cell.length_c   1.000
_cell.angle_alpha   90.00
_cell.angle_beta   90.00
_cell.angle_gamma   90.00
#
_symmetry.space_group_name_H-M   'P 1'
#
loop_
_entity.id
_entity.type
_entity.pdbx_description
1 polymer ?
#
loop_
_entity_poly.entity_id
_entity_poly.type
_entity_poly.pdbx_seq_one_letter_code
_entity_poly.pdbx_strand_id
1 'polypeptide(L)' 'MTFGPYPRDRLPFPSIVIASRNDEYCDFAVAEDIAKDWGSLFIDAGEAGHINSASGYGPWPEGLMVFSQFLGKL' A
#
# COMPACT_ATOMS: atom_id res chain seq x y z
N MET A 1 13.46 5.26 -18.56
CA MET A 1 14.11 5.09 -17.24
C MET A 1 13.18 4.24 -16.41
N THR A 2 13.54 3.00 -16.13
CA THR A 2 12.82 2.19 -15.15
C THR A 2 13.37 2.53 -13.77
N PHE A 3 12.49 2.74 -12.79
CA PHE A 3 12.91 2.68 -11.40
C PHE A 3 13.62 1.33 -11.18
N GLY A 4 14.71 1.35 -10.39
CA GLY A 4 15.49 0.14 -10.10
C GLY A 4 14.63 -0.94 -9.42
N PRO A 5 15.16 -2.17 -9.25
CA PRO A 5 14.43 -3.23 -8.60
C PRO A 5 14.00 -2.78 -7.20
N TYR A 6 12.75 -3.09 -6.84
CA TYR A 6 12.25 -2.86 -5.49
C TYR A 6 13.14 -3.60 -4.48
N PRO A 7 13.54 -2.99 -3.36
CA PRO A 7 14.20 -3.71 -2.27
C PRO A 7 13.34 -4.90 -1.87
N ARG A 8 13.93 -6.09 -1.71
CA ARG A 8 13.20 -7.30 -1.30
C ARG A 8 13.55 -7.77 0.12
N ASP A 9 14.34 -6.97 0.83
CA ASP A 9 14.63 -7.22 2.24
C ASP A 9 13.50 -6.68 3.13
N ARG A 10 13.30 -7.33 4.28
CA ARG A 10 12.36 -6.84 5.31
C ARG A 10 12.74 -5.44 5.77
N LEU A 11 11.74 -4.58 5.96
CA LEU A 11 11.95 -3.24 6.49
C LEU A 11 12.34 -3.31 7.98
N PRO A 12 13.28 -2.46 8.46
CA PRO A 12 13.76 -2.50 9.84
C PRO A 12 12.80 -1.81 10.84
N PHE A 13 11.55 -1.57 10.44
CA PHE A 13 10.52 -0.92 11.23
C PHE A 13 9.13 -1.49 10.87
N PRO A 14 8.15 -1.39 11.79
CA PRO A 14 6.77 -1.74 11.47
C PRO A 14 6.26 -0.94 10.27
N SER A 15 5.54 -1.59 9.36
CA SER A 15 5.08 -0.99 8.10
C SER A 15 3.75 -1.55 7.64
N ILE A 16 3.04 -0.77 6.81
CA ILE A 16 1.80 -1.13 6.14
C ILE A 16 1.93 -0.82 4.65
N VAL A 17 1.32 -1.67 3.82
CA VAL A 17 1.06 -1.41 2.40
C VAL A 17 -0.45 -1.45 2.18
N ILE A 18 -0.99 -0.40 1.57
CA ILE A 18 -2.39 -0.34 1.14
C ILE A 18 -2.39 -0.37 -0.38
N ALA A 19 -3.06 -1.35 -0.99
CA ALA A 19 -3.07 -1.54 -2.44
C ALA A 19 -4.47 -1.64 -3.00
N SER A 20 -4.65 -1.12 -4.21
CA SER A 20 -5.89 -1.17 -4.97
C SER A 20 -5.86 -2.32 -5.96
N ARG A 21 -7.00 -3.00 -6.15
CA ARG A 21 -7.15 -4.11 -7.10
C ARG A 21 -7.17 -3.67 -8.56
N ASN A 22 -7.44 -2.39 -8.82
CA ASN A 22 -7.55 -1.82 -10.16
C ASN A 22 -6.62 -0.61 -10.35
N ASP A 23 -5.44 -0.64 -9.73
CA ASP A 23 -4.37 0.34 -9.99
C ASP A 23 -3.81 0.13 -11.41
N GLU A 24 -3.75 1.20 -12.20
CA GLU A 24 -3.27 1.17 -13.59
C GLU A 24 -1.74 1.07 -13.71
N TYR A 25 -1.01 1.30 -12.62
CA TYR A 25 0.46 1.30 -12.60
C TYR A 25 1.07 0.12 -11.85
N CYS A 26 0.30 -0.56 -11.00
CA CYS A 26 0.80 -1.66 -10.18
C CYS A 26 -0.24 -2.78 -10.04
N ASP A 27 0.10 -3.97 -10.54
CA ASP A 27 -0.74 -5.14 -10.33
C ASP A 27 -0.87 -5.47 -8.84
N PHE A 28 -2.09 -5.80 -8.39
CA PHE A 28 -2.37 -6.09 -6.99
C PHE A 28 -1.49 -7.21 -6.43
N ALA A 29 -1.24 -8.26 -7.21
CA ALA A 29 -0.37 -9.37 -6.82
C ALA A 29 1.11 -8.94 -6.67
N VAL A 30 1.55 -7.95 -7.45
CA VAL A 30 2.91 -7.39 -7.32
C VAL A 30 3.02 -6.59 -6.03
N ALA A 31 2.01 -5.78 -5.71
CA ALA A 31 1.99 -5.04 -4.44
C ALA A 31 1.95 -5.98 -3.23
N GLU A 32 1.19 -7.07 -3.30
CA GLU A 32 1.14 -8.10 -2.24
C GLU A 32 2.49 -8.81 -2.07
N ASP A 33 3.15 -9.18 -3.17
CA ASP A 33 4.47 -9.81 -3.18
C ASP A 33 5.54 -8.91 -2.54
N ILE A 34 5.55 -7.62 -2.91
CA ILE A 34 6.45 -6.62 -2.32
C ILE A 34 6.16 -6.42 -0.82
N ALA A 35 4.89 -6.32 -0.43
CA ALA A 35 4.50 -6.16 0.97
C ALA A 35 4.96 -7.34 1.82
N LYS A 36 4.86 -8.57 1.27
CA LYS A 36 5.35 -9.78 1.92
C LYS A 36 6.87 -9.76 2.14
N ASP A 37 7.62 -9.36 1.12
CA ASP A 37 9.08 -9.23 1.20
C ASP A 37 9.50 -8.19 2.26
N TRP A 38 8.81 -7.04 2.29
CA TRP A 38 9.01 -6.01 3.30
C TRP A 38 8.58 -6.41 4.71
N GLY A 39 7.80 -7.49 4.85
CA GLY A 39 7.19 -7.89 6.12
C GLY A 39 6.12 -6.91 6.61
N SER A 40 5.53 -6.15 5.68
CA SER A 40 4.48 -5.18 5.96
C SER A 40 3.13 -5.85 6.17
N LEU A 41 2.26 -5.25 6.97
CA LEU A 41 0.84 -5.58 6.95
C LEU A 41 0.25 -5.11 5.61
N PHE A 42 -0.40 -6.01 4.90
CA PHE A 42 -1.03 -5.72 3.62
C PHE A 42 -2.53 -5.46 3.79
N ILE A 43 -3.03 -4.37 3.19
CA ILE A 43 -4.43 -3.97 3.24
C ILE A 43 -4.94 -3.81 1.81
N ASP A 44 -6.02 -4.52 1.54
CA ASP A 44 -6.77 -4.42 0.29
C ASP A 44 -7.73 -3.23 0.35
N ALA A 45 -7.53 -2.24 -0.52
CA ALA A 45 -8.37 -1.06 -0.65
C ALA A 45 -9.58 -1.27 -1.57
N GLY A 46 -9.79 -2.49 -2.10
CA GLY A 46 -10.79 -2.77 -3.11
C GLY A 46 -10.43 -2.11 -4.44
N GLU A 47 -11.44 -1.62 -5.16
CA GLU A 47 -11.28 -0.95 -6.46
C GLU A 47 -11.11 0.58 -6.28
N ALA A 48 -9.90 1.00 -5.88
CA ALA A 48 -9.56 2.37 -5.50
C ALA A 48 -8.76 3.18 -6.56
N GLY A 49 -8.60 2.62 -7.76
CA GLY A 49 -7.72 3.17 -8.80
C GLY A 49 -6.28 3.31 -8.28
N HIS A 50 -5.58 4.38 -8.65
CA HIS A 50 -4.22 4.64 -8.19
C HIS A 50 -4.14 5.41 -6.84
N ILE A 51 -5.20 5.36 -6.01
CA ILE A 51 -5.31 6.03 -4.70
C ILE A 51 -4.74 7.46 -4.71
N ASN A 52 -5.18 8.26 -5.67
CA ASN A 52 -4.74 9.64 -5.84
C ASN A 52 -5.96 10.57 -5.93
N SER A 53 -5.74 11.87 -6.08
CA SER A 53 -6.83 12.84 -6.21
C SER A 53 -7.72 12.58 -7.43
N ALA A 54 -7.19 12.01 -8.51
CA ALA A 54 -7.96 11.70 -9.72
C ALA A 54 -8.87 10.48 -9.54
N SER A 55 -8.49 9.51 -8.70
CA SER A 55 -9.34 8.39 -8.30
C SER A 55 -10.24 8.69 -7.10
N GLY A 56 -10.25 9.93 -6.59
CA GLY A 56 -11.15 10.39 -5.53
C GLY A 56 -10.57 10.38 -4.11
N TYR A 57 -9.28 10.06 -3.96
CA TYR A 57 -8.62 9.83 -2.67
C TYR A 57 -7.82 11.05 -2.17
N GLY A 58 -8.43 12.24 -2.16
CA GLY A 58 -7.81 13.47 -1.62
C GLY A 58 -7.75 13.48 -0.09
N PRO A 59 -8.86 13.82 0.62
CA PRO A 59 -8.90 13.77 2.08
C PRO A 59 -8.80 12.36 2.70
N TRP A 60 -9.13 11.33 1.91
CA TRP A 60 -9.07 9.89 2.22
C TRP A 60 -9.23 9.49 3.70
N PRO A 61 -10.45 9.61 4.26
CA PRO A 61 -10.74 9.26 5.66
C PRO A 61 -10.41 7.79 6.00
N GLU A 62 -10.62 6.87 5.06
CA GLU A 62 -10.33 5.45 5.24
C GLU A 62 -8.82 5.21 5.46
N GLY A 63 -7.96 5.95 4.76
CA GLY A 63 -6.52 5.94 4.98
C GLY A 63 -6.14 6.40 6.39
N LEU A 64 -6.79 7.45 6.90
CA LEU A 64 -6.59 7.93 8.28
C LEU A 64 -7.06 6.92 9.32
N MET A 65 -8.15 6.19 9.05
CA MET A 65 -8.60 5.11 9.93
C MET A 65 -7.59 3.97 9.99
N VAL A 66 -7.07 3.54 8.83
CA VAL A 66 -6.02 2.52 8.76
C VAL A 66 -4.77 2.96 9.51
N PHE A 67 -4.34 4.21 9.32
CA PHE A 67 -3.19 4.76 10.03
C PHE A 67 -3.41 4.78 11.56
N SER A 68 -4.60 5.17 12.01
CA SER A 68 -4.95 5.15 13.43
C SER A 68 -4.91 3.73 14.02
N GLN A 69 -5.41 2.73 13.29
CA GLN A 69 -5.33 1.32 13.70
C GLN A 69 -3.89 0.80 13.73
N PHE A 70 -3.05 1.24 12.79
CA PHE A 70 -1.63 0.91 12.78
C PHE A 70 -0.92 1.46 14.00
N LEU A 71 -1.13 2.74 14.34
CA LEU A 71 -0.56 3.35 15.53
C LEU A 71 -0.99 2.64 16.82
N GLY A 72 -2.22 2.14 16.90
CA GLY A 72 -2.69 1.36 18.05
C GLY A 72 -2.07 -0.04 18.18
N LYS A 73 -1.30 -0.51 17.18
CA LYS A 73 -0.64 -1.81 17.16
C LYS A 73 0.89 -1.73 17.34
N LEU A 74 1.45 -0.52 17.41
CA LEU A 74 2.85 -0.28 17.74
C LEU A 74 3.05 -0.31 19.26
#